data_AF-A0A9K3PHA7-F1
#
_entry.id   AF-A0A9K3PHA7-F1
#
_cell.length_a   1.000
_cell.length_b   1.000
_cell.length_c   1.000
_cell.angle_alpha   90.00
_cell.angle_beta   90.00
_cell.angle_gamma   90.00
#
_symmetry.space_group_name_H-M   'P 1'
#
loop_
_entity.id
_entity.type
_entity.pdbx_description
1 polymer ?
#
loop_
_entity_poly.entity_id
_entity_poly.type
_entity_poly.pdbx_seq_one_letter_code
_entity_poly.pdbx_strand_id
1 'polypeptide(L)'
;MPSTASSQKALAYLKAVKPNDGWSIETISLSPSSGNKTDSILRRMKLLRRNVPVSDTSFLDIHYDVKQQVVVGVLTKDGSTCQVLVDGQTKKPVSQVKIVSCPDYQYIIPNTNRSGEGAASSSSFSSETVGVPQDLSPQEKQLMEIYVKNALIAMAVLIAVKVLFSTMFIIVVLPLLYGFLYSTCPPMESFDAKQQLKRVLRGYHLSDTDPRKPKGVLEEWTARLAATVTTELATLPGYSVEMLPLGGAAIWTSMSVPTANLQCYWIGANHQWYYIGSRELDSTTTMNATSTRPQRE
;
A
#
# COMPACT_ATOMS: atom_id res chain seq x y z
N MET A 1 19.37 13.65 4.50
CA MET A 1 18.79 15.02 4.43
C MET A 1 18.32 15.41 5.82
N PRO A 2 18.50 16.67 6.28
CA PRO A 2 18.28 17.02 7.68
C PRO A 2 16.79 17.04 8.03
N SER A 3 16.43 16.25 9.02
CA SER A 3 15.21 16.33 9.82
C SER A 3 15.10 17.69 10.51
N THR A 4 13.88 18.18 10.77
CA THR A 4 13.66 19.41 11.57
C THR A 4 14.26 19.28 12.97
N ALA A 5 14.63 20.39 13.61
CA ALA A 5 15.14 20.36 14.98
C ALA A 5 14.12 19.73 15.97
N SER A 6 12.82 19.94 15.71
CA SER A 6 11.72 19.32 16.47
C SER A 6 11.73 17.80 16.36
N SER A 7 11.76 17.26 15.14
CA SER A 7 11.76 15.81 14.92
C SER A 7 13.01 15.13 15.46
N GLN A 8 14.17 15.81 15.44
CA GLN A 8 15.39 15.31 16.09
C GLN A 8 15.23 15.20 17.61
N LYS A 9 14.65 16.22 18.26
CA LYS A 9 14.37 16.18 19.71
C LYS A 9 13.42 15.04 20.06
N ALA A 10 12.36 14.85 19.27
CA ALA A 10 11.43 13.74 19.46
C ALA A 10 12.10 12.38 19.29
N LEU A 11 12.96 12.22 18.28
CA LEU A 11 13.70 10.99 18.07
C LEU A 11 14.72 10.74 19.19
N ALA A 12 15.41 11.78 19.67
CA ALA A 12 16.36 11.67 20.77
C ALA A 12 15.65 11.21 22.06
N TYR A 13 14.47 11.77 22.34
CA TYR A 13 13.63 11.35 23.45
C TYR A 13 13.23 9.86 23.34
N LEU A 14 12.72 9.42 22.19
CA LEU A 14 12.30 8.03 21.98
C LEU A 14 13.47 7.05 22.14
N LYS A 15 14.64 7.40 21.62
CA LYS A 15 15.87 6.59 21.76
C LYS A 15 16.38 6.56 23.19
N ALA A 16 16.26 7.64 23.95
CA ALA A 16 16.63 7.67 25.36
C ALA A 16 15.71 6.77 26.21
N VAL A 17 14.41 6.75 25.92
CA VAL A 17 13.43 5.96 26.67
C VAL A 17 13.50 4.47 26.31
N LYS A 18 13.66 4.14 25.02
CA LYS A 18 13.77 2.75 24.53
C LYS A 18 14.83 2.65 23.42
N PRO A 19 16.11 2.48 23.78
CA PRO A 19 17.20 2.48 22.80
C PRO A 19 17.12 1.31 21.80
N ASN A 20 16.60 0.16 22.24
CA ASN A 20 16.56 -1.06 21.43
C ASN A 20 15.32 -1.19 20.54
N ASP A 21 14.42 -0.21 20.52
CA ASP A 21 13.15 -0.34 19.80
C ASP A 21 13.23 0.05 18.31
N GLY A 22 14.40 0.49 17.84
CA GLY A 22 14.63 0.79 16.43
C GLY A 22 13.80 1.96 15.90
N TRP A 23 13.67 3.03 16.69
CA TRP A 23 12.97 4.25 16.27
C TRP A 23 13.72 4.99 15.16
N SER A 24 13.00 5.37 14.10
CA SER A 24 13.50 6.20 13.01
C SER A 24 12.40 7.12 12.47
N ILE A 25 12.79 8.18 11.75
CA ILE A 25 11.87 9.11 11.10
C ILE A 25 12.17 9.11 9.61
N GLU A 26 11.16 8.82 8.81
CA GLU A 26 11.22 8.88 7.36
C GLU A 26 10.67 10.23 6.90
N THR A 27 11.42 10.91 6.01
CA THR A 27 10.99 12.17 5.40
C THR A 27 10.60 11.91 3.95
N ILE A 28 9.33 12.12 3.64
CA ILE A 28 8.75 11.96 2.32
C ILE A 28 8.71 13.36 1.68
N SER A 29 9.52 13.58 0.65
CA SER A 29 9.43 14.77 -0.19
C SER A 29 8.34 14.55 -1.24
N LEU A 30 7.26 15.32 -1.15
CA LEU A 30 6.26 15.34 -2.21
C LEU A 30 6.73 16.32 -3.28
N SER A 31 6.99 15.80 -4.48
CA SER A 31 7.27 16.65 -5.64
C SER A 31 6.00 17.42 -5.97
N PRO A 32 6.02 18.75 -6.12
CA PRO A 32 4.84 19.51 -6.50
C PRO A 32 4.34 18.97 -7.85
N SER A 33 3.09 18.49 -7.88
CA SER A 33 2.50 17.89 -9.09
C SER A 33 2.12 18.93 -10.14
N SER A 34 2.25 20.22 -9.82
CA SER A 34 1.95 21.36 -10.68
C SER A 34 3.23 22.15 -10.90
N GLY A 35 3.58 22.42 -12.16
CA GLY A 35 4.85 23.03 -12.59
C GLY A 35 5.15 24.45 -12.10
N ASN A 36 4.43 24.96 -11.10
CA ASN A 36 4.76 26.22 -10.42
C ASN A 36 5.96 26.00 -9.49
N LYS A 37 7.14 26.45 -9.96
CA LYS A 37 8.43 26.42 -9.24
C LYS A 37 8.44 27.17 -7.90
N THR A 38 7.40 27.92 -7.57
CA THR A 38 7.29 28.71 -6.33
C THR A 38 6.64 27.94 -5.18
N ASP A 39 6.08 26.75 -5.41
CA ASP A 39 5.47 25.98 -4.34
C ASP A 39 6.55 25.29 -3.51
N SER A 40 6.71 25.72 -2.26
CA SER A 40 7.69 25.18 -1.33
C SER A 40 7.54 23.65 -1.23
N ILE A 41 8.64 22.91 -1.38
CA ILE A 41 8.66 21.44 -1.28
C ILE A 41 7.93 21.02 0.00
N LEU A 42 6.73 20.46 -0.15
CA LEU A 42 5.96 19.94 0.97
C LEU A 42 6.65 18.66 1.47
N ARG A 43 7.24 18.77 2.66
CA ARG A 43 7.84 17.64 3.35
C ARG A 43 6.80 17.05 4.28
N ARG A 44 6.64 15.74 4.22
CA ARG A 44 5.86 14.97 5.17
C ARG A 44 6.77 14.03 5.93
N MET A 45 6.46 13.73 7.19
CA MET A 45 7.23 12.85 8.04
C MET A 45 6.40 11.67 8.50
N LYS A 46 7.04 10.50 8.60
CA LYS A 46 6.46 9.30 9.21
C LYS A 46 7.38 8.80 10.32
N LEU A 47 6.78 8.48 11.47
CA LEU A 47 7.49 7.82 12.56
C LEU A 47 7.49 6.31 12.31
N LEU A 48 8.67 5.71 12.31
CA LEU A 48 8.84 4.28 12.14
C LEU A 48 9.37 3.65 13.44
N ARG A 49 8.93 2.43 13.72
CA ARG A 49 9.46 1.57 14.78
C ARG A 49 9.89 0.26 14.14
N ARG A 50 11.19 -0.05 14.18
CA ARG A 50 11.78 -1.22 13.47
C ARG A 50 11.43 -1.24 11.98
N ASN A 51 11.49 -0.07 11.33
CA ASN A 51 11.10 0.15 9.93
C ASN A 51 9.62 -0.09 9.59
N VAL A 52 8.74 -0.22 10.59
CA VAL A 52 7.28 -0.30 10.41
C VAL A 52 6.66 1.04 10.79
N PRO A 53 5.80 1.65 9.94
CA PRO A 53 5.15 2.90 10.28
C PRO A 53 4.23 2.74 11.49
N VAL A 54 4.32 3.70 12.41
CA VAL A 54 3.49 3.74 13.62
C VAL A 54 2.06 4.18 13.29
N SER A 55 1.89 4.96 12.23
CA SER A 55 0.61 5.43 11.70
C SER A 55 0.66 5.41 10.17
N ASP A 56 -0.48 5.16 9.53
CA ASP A 56 -0.60 5.20 8.07
C ASP A 56 -0.52 6.64 7.52
N THR A 57 -0.88 7.62 8.35
CA THR A 57 -0.86 9.04 8.04
C THR A 57 0.56 9.61 8.02
N SER A 58 0.78 10.64 7.20
CA SER A 58 2.04 11.40 7.18
C SER A 58 1.82 12.81 7.73
N PHE A 59 2.78 13.30 8.49
CA PHE A 59 2.65 14.52 9.29
C PHE A 59 3.49 15.66 8.71
N LEU A 60 3.17 16.91 9.05
CA LEU A 60 4.03 18.04 8.68
C LEU A 60 5.37 17.96 9.42
N ASP A 61 5.31 17.56 10.69
CA ASP A 61 6.47 17.41 11.57
C ASP A 61 6.17 16.37 12.66
N ILE A 62 7.20 15.93 13.36
CA ILE A 62 7.07 15.10 14.56
C ILE A 62 7.63 15.92 15.73
N HIS A 63 6.85 16.08 16.78
CA HIS A 63 7.18 16.93 17.91
C HIS A 63 7.08 16.17 19.24
N TYR A 64 7.93 16.53 20.19
CA TYR A 64 7.87 16.03 21.55
C TYR A 64 7.31 17.12 22.45
N ASP A 65 6.08 16.92 22.92
CA ASP A 65 5.40 17.82 23.86
C ASP A 65 5.92 17.54 25.27
N VAL A 66 6.70 18.48 25.80
CA VAL A 66 7.32 18.36 27.12
C VAL A 66 6.29 18.42 28.26
N LYS A 67 5.20 19.17 28.10
CA LYS A 67 4.18 19.33 29.14
C LYS A 67 3.38 18.04 29.32
N GLN A 68 2.98 17.45 28.21
CA GLN A 68 2.20 16.20 28.20
C GLN A 68 3.09 14.94 28.19
N GLN A 69 4.40 15.10 27.99
CA GLN A 69 5.39 14.03 27.85
C GLN A 69 5.10 13.05 26.70
N VAL A 70 4.38 13.49 25.65
CA VAL A 70 3.98 12.65 24.51
C VAL A 70 4.75 13.00 23.25
N VAL A 71 4.88 12.03 22.33
CA VAL A 71 5.35 12.29 20.97
C VAL A 71 4.14 12.38 20.05
N VAL A 72 4.03 13.48 19.32
CA VAL A 72 2.91 13.79 18.44
C VAL A 72 3.35 13.98 16.99
N GLY A 73 2.47 13.64 16.06
CA GLY A 73 2.56 14.02 14.67
C GLY A 73 1.74 15.29 14.43
N VAL A 74 2.37 16.33 13.89
CA VAL A 74 1.74 17.64 13.69
C VAL A 74 0.97 17.64 12.36
N LEU A 75 -0.32 17.98 12.39
CA LEU A 75 -1.19 18.00 11.21
C LEU A 75 -1.36 19.41 10.62
N THR A 76 -1.32 20.45 11.47
CA THR A 76 -1.51 21.86 11.09
C THR A 76 -0.28 22.71 11.42
N LYS A 77 -0.03 23.79 10.67
CA LYS A 77 1.18 24.64 10.82
C LYS A 77 1.25 25.37 12.16
N ASP A 78 0.11 25.65 12.77
CA ASP A 78 -0.06 26.30 14.06
C ASP A 78 0.04 25.34 15.26
N GLY A 79 0.11 24.02 15.02
CA GLY A 79 0.14 23.02 16.09
C GLY A 79 -1.19 22.87 16.85
N SER A 80 -2.28 23.46 16.38
CA SER A 80 -3.61 23.33 16.98
C SER A 80 -4.15 21.90 16.88
N THR A 81 -3.78 21.19 15.82
CA THR A 81 -4.18 19.79 15.60
C THR A 81 -2.96 18.90 15.48
N CYS A 82 -2.75 18.05 16.49
CA CYS A 82 -1.67 17.07 16.55
C CYS A 82 -2.25 15.69 16.88
N GLN A 83 -1.71 14.63 16.29
CA GLN A 83 -2.07 13.24 16.61
C GLN A 83 -1.03 12.64 17.56
N VAL A 84 -1.45 12.05 18.68
CA VAL A 84 -0.54 11.33 19.59
C VAL A 84 -0.06 10.04 18.94
N LEU A 85 1.26 9.89 18.81
CA LEU A 85 1.89 8.71 18.21
C LEU A 85 2.43 7.77 19.28
N VAL A 86 3.05 8.32 20.33
CA VAL A 86 3.60 7.56 21.45
C VAL A 86 3.15 8.21 22.75
N ASP A 87 2.51 7.42 23.59
CA ASP A 87 2.05 7.86 24.90
C ASP A 87 3.23 8.01 25.88
N GLY A 88 3.23 9.12 26.60
CA GLY A 88 4.23 9.49 27.57
C GLY A 88 4.24 8.64 28.83
N GLN A 89 3.11 8.05 29.22
CA GLN A 89 3.06 7.19 30.41
C GLN A 89 3.47 5.76 30.06
N THR A 90 2.83 5.18 29.04
CA THR A 90 3.08 3.79 28.68
C THR A 90 4.34 3.59 27.83
N LYS A 91 4.88 4.66 27.23
CA LYS A 91 6.00 4.64 26.27
C LYS A 91 5.75 3.66 25.12
N LYS A 92 4.50 3.45 24.75
CA LYS A 92 4.07 2.55 23.69
C LYS A 92 3.37 3.36 22.58
N PRO A 93 3.44 2.88 21.33
CA PRO A 93 2.59 3.39 20.27
C PRO A 93 1.11 3.40 20.68
N VAL A 94 0.40 4.46 20.34
CA VAL A 94 -1.06 4.54 20.58
C VAL A 94 -1.78 3.85 19.43
N SER A 95 -2.66 2.90 19.73
CA SER A 95 -3.44 2.16 18.72
C SER A 95 -4.64 2.94 18.17
N GLN A 96 -5.16 3.90 18.94
CA GLN A 96 -6.30 4.73 18.57
C GLN A 96 -5.86 6.15 18.21
N VAL A 97 -6.54 6.76 17.25
CA VAL A 97 -6.29 8.15 16.87
C VAL A 97 -6.73 9.06 18.02
N LYS A 98 -5.76 9.64 18.72
CA LYS A 98 -5.99 10.64 19.77
C LYS A 98 -5.47 12.00 19.29
N ILE A 99 -6.35 12.99 19.21
CA ILE A 99 -6.00 14.36 18.80
C ILE A 99 -5.77 15.22 20.03
N VAL A 100 -4.68 15.99 20.02
CA VAL A 100 -4.30 16.96 21.05
C VAL A 100 -3.85 18.26 20.40
N SER A 101 -3.91 19.36 21.15
CA SER A 101 -3.33 20.64 20.75
C SER A 101 -1.97 20.82 21.42
N CYS A 102 -0.96 21.26 20.67
CA CYS A 102 0.38 21.52 21.17
C CYS A 102 0.71 23.01 21.00
N PRO A 103 0.30 23.88 21.94
CA PRO A 103 0.46 25.33 21.81
C PRO A 103 1.93 25.78 21.83
N ASP A 104 2.84 24.94 22.32
CA ASP A 104 4.27 25.23 22.35
C ASP A 104 4.97 24.88 21.01
N TYR A 105 4.23 24.32 20.05
CA TYR A 105 4.77 24.01 18.74
C TYR A 105 4.95 25.28 17.91
N GLN A 106 6.18 25.50 17.42
CA GLN A 106 6.47 26.57 16.47
C GLN A 106 6.96 25.96 15.17
N TYR A 107 6.19 26.14 14.10
CA TYR A 107 6.60 25.72 12.77
C TYR A 107 7.74 26.61 12.27
N ILE A 108 8.95 26.07 12.32
CA ILE A 108 10.11 26.73 11.72
C ILE A 108 10.05 26.44 10.23
N ILE A 109 9.63 27.44 9.45
CA ILE A 109 9.80 27.41 8.00
C ILE A 109 11.31 27.25 7.76
N PRO A 110 11.78 26.18 7.11
CA PRO A 110 13.18 26.09 6.75
C PRO A 110 13.42 27.19 5.71
N ASN A 111 13.89 28.35 6.16
CA ASN A 111 14.32 29.41 5.27
C ASN A 111 15.44 28.83 4.43
N THR A 112 15.13 28.51 3.18
CA THR A 112 16.09 28.21 2.11
C THR A 112 16.85 29.50 1.75
N ASN A 113 17.48 30.13 2.75
CA ASN A 113 18.31 31.30 2.54
C ASN A 113 19.70 30.79 2.18
N ARG A 114 19.92 30.77 0.86
CA ARG A 114 21.22 30.98 0.23
C ARG A 114 21.99 32.02 1.05
N SER A 115 23.18 31.65 1.50
CA SER A 115 24.14 32.51 2.16
C SER A 115 24.35 33.80 1.36
N GLY A 116 23.82 34.89 1.90
CA GLY A 116 24.08 36.26 1.50
C GLY A 116 23.86 37.13 2.74
N GLU A 117 24.96 37.58 3.34
CA GLU A 117 24.97 38.59 4.39
C GLU A 117 24.25 39.85 3.91
N GLY A 118 23.31 40.35 4.71
CA GLY A 118 22.58 41.56 4.38
C GLY A 118 21.52 41.92 5.41
N ALA A 119 21.93 42.76 6.36
CA ALA A 119 21.20 43.78 7.10
C ALA A 119 19.73 43.54 7.54
N ALA A 120 19.53 43.71 8.85
CA ALA A 120 18.26 43.80 9.53
C ALA A 120 17.24 44.72 8.83
N SER A 121 16.02 44.22 8.63
CA SER A 121 14.84 45.04 8.41
C SER A 121 13.64 44.40 9.10
N SER A 122 13.17 45.09 10.14
CA SER A 122 11.92 44.85 10.86
C SER A 122 10.73 45.08 9.92
N SER A 123 9.96 44.03 9.64
CA SER A 123 8.65 44.17 9.00
C SER A 123 7.56 44.10 10.06
N SER A 124 6.93 45.26 10.24
CA SER A 124 5.75 45.52 11.03
C SER A 124 4.56 44.71 10.50
N PHE A 125 3.94 43.95 11.40
CA PHE A 125 2.64 43.31 11.21
C PHE A 125 1.58 44.40 10.98
N SER A 126 1.13 44.57 9.74
CA SER A 126 -0.08 45.32 9.42
C SER A 126 -1.29 44.49 9.81
N SER A 127 -1.94 44.91 10.90
CA SER A 127 -3.21 44.40 11.38
C SER A 127 -4.28 44.61 10.30
N GLU A 128 -4.74 43.54 9.65
CA GLU A 128 -5.90 43.58 8.75
C GLU A 128 -7.11 44.03 9.56
N THR A 129 -7.61 45.21 9.19
CA THR A 129 -8.80 45.80 9.78
C THR A 129 -9.99 44.95 9.30
N VAL A 130 -10.64 44.25 10.22
CA VAL A 130 -11.86 43.50 9.99
C VAL A 130 -12.90 44.46 9.40
N GLY A 131 -13.11 44.35 8.09
CA GLY A 131 -14.11 45.12 7.37
C GLY A 131 -15.49 44.79 7.94
N VAL A 132 -16.18 45.82 8.43
CA VAL A 132 -17.59 45.74 8.83
C VAL A 132 -18.39 45.26 7.61
N PRO A 133 -19.18 44.17 7.72
CA PRO A 133 -20.00 43.71 6.60
C PRO A 133 -20.98 44.81 6.21
N GLN A 134 -20.79 45.38 5.02
CA GLN A 134 -21.77 46.27 4.41
C GLN A 134 -23.07 45.48 4.22
N ASP A 135 -24.15 45.96 4.82
CA ASP A 135 -25.46 45.34 4.75
C ASP A 135 -25.98 45.48 3.32
N LEU A 136 -25.85 44.41 2.52
CA LEU A 136 -26.31 44.38 1.13
C LEU A 136 -27.80 44.71 1.04
N SER A 137 -28.16 45.45 -0.01
CA SER A 137 -29.53 45.89 -0.23
C SER A 137 -30.49 44.68 -0.34
N PRO A 138 -31.76 44.81 0.08
CA PRO A 138 -32.73 43.71 0.03
C PRO A 138 -32.90 43.08 -1.37
N GLN A 139 -32.66 43.86 -2.42
CA GLN A 139 -32.74 43.40 -3.81
C GLN A 139 -31.56 42.48 -4.20
N GLU A 140 -30.36 42.76 -3.71
CA GLU A 140 -29.17 41.91 -3.95
C GLU A 140 -29.28 40.57 -3.21
N LYS A 141 -29.87 40.56 -2.01
CA LYS A 141 -30.10 39.34 -1.23
C LYS A 141 -31.03 38.36 -1.97
N GLN A 142 -32.11 38.85 -2.59
CA GLN A 142 -33.02 38.01 -3.38
C GLN A 142 -32.34 37.45 -4.64
N LEU A 143 -31.54 38.26 -5.33
CA LEU A 143 -30.79 37.84 -6.51
C LEU A 143 -29.76 36.77 -6.14
N MET A 144 -29.02 36.96 -5.04
CA MET A 144 -28.05 35.99 -4.52
C MET A 144 -28.71 34.65 -4.17
N GLU A 145 -29.92 34.67 -3.57
CA GLU A 145 -30.65 33.44 -3.25
C GLU A 145 -31.00 32.62 -4.51
N ILE A 146 -31.43 33.29 -5.58
CA ILE A 146 -31.72 32.64 -6.88
C ILE A 146 -30.43 32.04 -7.47
N TYR A 147 -29.31 32.77 -7.43
CA TYR A 147 -28.03 32.27 -7.91
C TYR A 147 -27.55 31.05 -7.12
N VAL A 148 -27.65 31.08 -5.79
CA VAL A 148 -27.25 29.96 -4.94
C VAL A 148 -28.11 28.72 -5.20
N LYS A 149 -29.43 28.87 -5.33
CA LYS A 149 -30.33 27.75 -5.68
C LYS A 149 -29.99 27.15 -7.04
N ASN A 150 -29.78 27.99 -8.06
CA ASN A 150 -29.42 27.52 -9.40
C ASN A 150 -28.04 26.86 -9.42
N ALA A 151 -27.07 27.38 -8.67
CA ALA A 151 -25.74 26.79 -8.54
C ALA A 151 -25.80 25.41 -7.88
N LEU A 152 -26.60 25.24 -6.82
CA LEU A 152 -26.80 23.94 -6.16
C LEU A 152 -27.46 22.92 -7.10
N ILE A 153 -28.47 23.34 -7.86
CA ILE A 153 -29.13 22.48 -8.86
C ILE A 153 -28.12 22.07 -9.95
N ALA A 154 -27.34 23.02 -10.48
CA ALA A 154 -26.32 22.73 -11.49
C ALA A 154 -25.26 21.74 -10.98
N MET A 155 -24.81 21.89 -9.73
CA MET A 155 -23.89 20.95 -9.09
C MET A 155 -24.49 19.55 -8.93
N ALA A 156 -25.75 19.46 -8.49
CA ALA A 156 -26.44 18.17 -8.38
C ALA A 156 -26.57 17.47 -9.74
N VAL A 157 -26.89 18.22 -10.80
CA VAL A 157 -26.96 17.70 -12.17
C VAL A 157 -25.59 17.21 -12.64
N LEU A 158 -24.51 17.96 -12.40
CA LEU A 158 -23.14 17.54 -12.78
C LEU A 158 -22.72 16.25 -12.08
N ILE A 159 -23.05 16.09 -10.79
CA ILE A 159 -22.79 14.85 -10.05
C ILE A 159 -23.58 13.69 -10.66
N ALA A 160 -24.88 13.88 -10.93
CA ALA A 160 -25.72 12.86 -11.54
C ALA A 160 -25.18 12.43 -12.93
N VAL A 161 -24.78 13.39 -13.76
CA VAL A 161 -24.17 13.13 -15.08
C VAL A 161 -22.87 12.33 -14.92
N LYS A 162 -22.00 12.71 -13.98
CA LYS A 162 -20.75 11.97 -13.71
C LYS A 162 -21.01 10.52 -13.28
N VAL A 163 -22.00 10.29 -12.41
CA VAL A 163 -22.38 8.94 -11.96
C VAL A 163 -22.96 8.12 -13.13
N LEU A 164 -23.80 8.72 -13.98
CA LEU A 164 -24.32 8.07 -15.19
C LEU A 164 -23.21 7.68 -16.17
N PHE A 165 -22.25 8.57 -16.44
CA PHE A 165 -21.09 8.24 -17.28
C PHE A 165 -20.20 7.15 -16.67
N SER A 166 -19.97 7.20 -15.35
CA SER A 166 -19.17 6.19 -14.65
C SER A 166 -19.84 4.81 -14.69
N THR A 167 -21.16 4.75 -14.49
CA THR A 167 -21.91 3.48 -14.54
C THR A 167 -22.01 2.93 -15.95
N MET A 168 -22.28 3.77 -16.95
CA MET A 168 -22.26 3.37 -18.37
C MET A 168 -20.88 2.84 -18.79
N PHE A 169 -19.80 3.46 -18.32
CA PHE A 169 -18.45 2.98 -18.58
C PHE A 169 -18.25 1.56 -18.01
N ILE A 170 -18.69 1.28 -16.78
CA ILE A 170 -18.60 -0.06 -16.20
C ILE A 170 -19.44 -1.07 -17.00
N ILE A 171 -20.66 -0.71 -17.39
CA ILE A 171 -21.56 -1.58 -18.16
C ILE A 171 -20.98 -1.94 -19.53
N VAL A 172 -20.21 -1.05 -20.16
CA VAL A 172 -19.59 -1.31 -21.48
C VAL A 172 -18.23 -1.98 -21.35
N VAL A 173 -17.38 -1.49 -20.46
CA VAL A 173 -15.98 -1.92 -20.34
C VAL A 173 -15.87 -3.28 -19.67
N LEU A 174 -16.71 -3.59 -18.68
CA LEU A 174 -16.62 -4.86 -17.96
C LEU A 174 -16.94 -6.07 -18.87
N PRO A 175 -18.00 -6.07 -19.71
CA PRO A 175 -18.22 -7.14 -20.69
C PRO A 175 -17.12 -7.23 -21.75
N LEU A 176 -16.57 -6.10 -22.21
CA LEU A 176 -15.46 -6.11 -23.17
C LEU A 176 -14.19 -6.70 -22.55
N LEU A 177 -13.86 -6.31 -21.32
CA LEU A 177 -12.73 -6.86 -20.57
C LEU A 177 -12.95 -8.34 -20.28
N TYR A 178 -14.16 -8.74 -19.90
CA TYR A 178 -14.50 -10.14 -19.70
C TYR A 178 -14.37 -10.95 -20.98
N GLY A 179 -14.91 -10.47 -22.10
CA GLY A 179 -14.76 -11.11 -23.41
C GLY A 179 -13.30 -11.20 -23.85
N PHE A 180 -12.50 -10.17 -23.58
CA PHE A 180 -11.06 -10.18 -23.82
C PHE A 180 -10.37 -11.27 -22.99
N LEU A 181 -10.62 -11.32 -21.67
CA LEU A 181 -10.04 -12.35 -20.79
C LEU A 181 -10.49 -13.76 -21.17
N TYR A 182 -11.77 -13.93 -21.56
CA TYR A 182 -12.30 -15.20 -22.06
C TYR A 182 -11.59 -15.64 -23.34
N SER A 183 -11.42 -14.72 -24.30
CA SER A 183 -10.75 -15.02 -25.58
C SER A 183 -9.25 -15.33 -25.43
N THR A 184 -8.64 -14.80 -24.36
CA THR A 184 -7.22 -14.99 -24.06
C THR A 184 -6.99 -16.10 -23.02
N CYS A 185 -8.02 -16.84 -22.60
CA CYS A 185 -7.84 -17.94 -21.66
C CYS A 185 -7.13 -19.11 -22.36
N PRO A 186 -6.02 -19.65 -21.79
CA PRO A 186 -5.37 -20.82 -22.38
C PRO A 186 -6.29 -22.05 -22.32
N PRO A 187 -6.30 -22.95 -23.32
CA PRO A 187 -7.10 -24.18 -23.25
C PRO A 187 -6.54 -25.11 -22.16
N MET A 188 -7.40 -25.89 -21.50
CA MET A 188 -7.00 -26.83 -20.44
C MET A 188 -5.91 -27.82 -20.89
N GLU A 189 -5.97 -28.25 -22.16
CA GLU A 189 -5.02 -29.16 -22.78
C GLU A 189 -3.59 -28.57 -22.93
N SER A 190 -3.46 -27.23 -22.89
CA SER A 190 -2.14 -26.59 -22.95
C SER A 190 -1.34 -26.72 -21.65
N PHE A 191 -1.97 -27.19 -20.56
CA PHE A 191 -1.30 -27.39 -19.30
C PHE A 191 -0.55 -28.73 -19.26
N ASP A 192 0.74 -28.69 -19.59
CA ASP A 192 1.64 -29.81 -19.35
C ASP A 192 2.10 -29.78 -17.88
N ALA A 193 1.41 -30.53 -17.02
CA ALA A 193 1.70 -30.63 -15.59
C ALA A 193 3.15 -31.02 -15.31
N LYS A 194 3.73 -31.93 -16.09
CA LYS A 194 5.10 -32.41 -15.93
C LYS A 194 6.10 -31.31 -16.26
N GLN A 195 5.89 -30.59 -17.37
CA GLN A 195 6.73 -29.47 -17.74
C GLN A 195 6.66 -28.33 -16.71
N GLN A 196 5.47 -28.04 -16.18
CA GLN A 196 5.28 -27.00 -15.17
C GLN A 196 5.91 -27.37 -13.83
N LEU A 197 5.73 -28.61 -13.35
CA LEU A 197 6.41 -29.11 -12.15
C LEU A 197 7.93 -28.98 -12.29
N LYS A 198 8.48 -29.34 -13.46
CA LYS A 198 9.90 -29.21 -13.76
C LYS A 198 10.38 -27.76 -13.67
N ARG A 199 9.58 -26.79 -14.12
CA ARG A 199 9.91 -25.34 -13.99
C ARG A 199 9.90 -24.89 -12.53
N VAL A 200 8.95 -25.36 -11.73
CA VAL A 200 8.86 -25.07 -10.29
C VAL A 200 10.09 -25.63 -9.55
N LEU A 201 10.43 -26.90 -9.79
CA LEU A 201 11.60 -27.54 -9.16
C LEU A 201 12.94 -26.92 -9.59
N ARG A 202 13.01 -26.29 -10.75
CA ARG A 202 14.17 -25.49 -11.19
C ARG A 202 14.27 -24.14 -10.50
N GLY A 203 13.26 -23.71 -9.75
CA GLY A 203 13.21 -22.39 -9.14
C GLY A 203 12.97 -21.26 -10.15
N TYR A 204 12.37 -21.54 -11.31
CA TYR A 204 12.15 -20.52 -12.36
C TYR A 204 11.30 -19.33 -11.88
N HIS A 205 10.41 -19.57 -10.92
CA HIS A 205 9.52 -18.57 -10.34
C HIS A 205 10.09 -17.86 -9.10
N LEU A 206 11.29 -18.22 -8.64
CA LEU A 206 11.93 -17.55 -7.52
C LEU A 206 12.56 -16.23 -7.97
N SER A 207 12.48 -15.19 -7.13
CA SER A 207 13.15 -13.92 -7.38
C SER A 207 14.67 -14.11 -7.41
N ASP A 208 15.39 -13.25 -8.14
CA ASP A 208 16.86 -13.29 -8.21
C ASP A 208 17.55 -13.13 -6.84
N THR A 209 16.81 -12.62 -5.86
CA THR A 209 17.25 -12.43 -4.48
C THR A 209 17.07 -13.64 -3.57
N ASP A 210 16.24 -14.63 -3.93
CA ASP A 210 15.98 -15.79 -3.05
C ASP A 210 17.26 -16.64 -2.88
N PRO A 211 17.68 -16.98 -1.65
CA PRO A 211 18.85 -17.82 -1.41
C PRO A 211 18.74 -19.23 -2.01
N ARG A 212 17.53 -19.70 -2.34
CA ARG A 212 17.29 -21.01 -2.95
C ARG A 212 17.41 -21.00 -4.48
N LYS A 213 17.56 -19.83 -5.11
CA LYS A 213 17.74 -19.74 -6.55
C LYS A 213 19.22 -20.02 -6.90
N PRO A 214 19.53 -20.95 -7.82
CA PRO A 214 20.91 -21.19 -8.25
C PRO A 214 21.46 -19.92 -8.91
N LYS A 215 22.65 -19.46 -8.49
CA LYS A 215 23.27 -18.19 -8.95
C LYS A 215 24.44 -18.39 -9.90
N GLY A 216 24.85 -19.63 -10.16
CA GLY A 216 25.90 -19.96 -11.12
C GLY A 216 25.42 -20.83 -12.28
N VAL A 217 26.15 -20.81 -13.41
CA VAL A 217 25.87 -21.69 -14.55
C VAL A 217 25.92 -23.16 -14.13
N LEU A 218 26.91 -23.57 -13.33
CA LEU A 218 27.04 -24.96 -12.87
C LEU A 218 25.91 -25.36 -11.92
N GLU A 219 25.50 -24.47 -11.01
CA GLU A 219 24.35 -24.68 -10.13
C GLU A 219 23.03 -24.75 -10.92
N GLU A 220 22.91 -23.97 -11.99
CA GLU A 220 21.74 -24.04 -12.87
C GLU A 220 21.68 -25.38 -13.61
N TRP A 221 22.83 -25.89 -14.08
CA TRP A 221 22.92 -27.22 -14.69
C TRP A 221 22.59 -28.34 -13.72
N THR A 222 23.14 -28.32 -12.49
CA THR A 222 22.83 -29.32 -11.47
C THR A 222 21.37 -29.24 -11.04
N ALA A 223 20.81 -28.04 -10.87
CA ALA A 223 19.40 -27.84 -10.58
C ALA A 223 18.50 -28.35 -11.71
N ARG A 224 18.87 -28.16 -12.98
CA ARG A 224 18.13 -28.70 -14.13
C ARG A 224 18.13 -30.23 -14.16
N LEU A 225 19.24 -30.87 -13.83
CA LEU A 225 19.36 -32.33 -13.76
C LEU A 225 18.56 -32.87 -12.56
N ALA A 226 18.79 -32.33 -11.37
CA ALA A 226 18.08 -32.70 -10.15
C ALA A 226 16.57 -32.55 -10.35
N ALA A 227 16.09 -31.41 -10.87
CA ALA A 227 14.68 -31.21 -11.17
C ALA A 227 14.14 -32.23 -12.17
N THR A 228 14.92 -32.64 -13.18
CA THR A 228 14.48 -33.66 -14.15
C THR A 228 14.30 -35.01 -13.47
N VAL A 229 15.29 -35.47 -12.71
CA VAL A 229 15.24 -36.76 -12.00
C VAL A 229 14.13 -36.76 -10.95
N THR A 230 14.03 -35.70 -10.14
CA THR A 230 12.99 -35.55 -9.13
C THR A 230 11.60 -35.49 -9.75
N THR A 231 11.42 -34.84 -10.91
CA THR A 231 10.12 -34.81 -11.59
C THR A 231 9.70 -36.21 -12.05
N GLU A 232 10.60 -36.97 -12.69
CA GLU A 232 10.30 -38.34 -13.10
C GLU A 232 9.96 -39.20 -11.88
N LEU A 233 10.80 -39.18 -10.85
CA LEU A 233 10.60 -39.98 -9.64
C LEU A 233 9.31 -39.62 -8.90
N ALA A 234 9.00 -38.31 -8.82
CA ALA A 234 7.81 -37.83 -8.13
C ALA A 234 6.52 -38.15 -8.90
N THR A 235 6.57 -38.16 -10.23
CA THR A 235 5.40 -38.45 -11.07
C THR A 235 5.14 -39.95 -11.27
N LEU A 236 6.10 -40.83 -10.95
CA LEU A 236 5.95 -42.29 -11.09
C LEU A 236 4.71 -42.87 -10.38
N PRO A 237 4.41 -42.51 -9.11
CA PRO A 237 3.24 -43.05 -8.40
C PRO A 237 1.93 -42.35 -8.79
N GLY A 238 1.98 -41.44 -9.77
CA GLY A 238 0.87 -40.60 -10.17
C GLY A 238 0.87 -39.23 -9.50
N TYR A 239 0.25 -38.28 -10.17
CA TYR A 239 -0.08 -36.95 -9.67
C TYR A 239 -1.54 -36.68 -10.04
N SER A 240 -2.25 -35.90 -9.21
CA SER A 240 -3.60 -35.44 -9.54
C SER A 240 -3.55 -33.99 -10.00
N VAL A 241 -4.26 -33.67 -11.08
CA VAL A 241 -4.44 -32.31 -11.56
C VAL A 241 -5.91 -31.98 -11.48
N GLU A 242 -6.24 -30.97 -10.68
CA GLU A 242 -7.59 -30.42 -10.58
C GLU A 242 -7.59 -29.06 -11.27
N MET A 243 -8.40 -28.93 -12.33
CA MET A 243 -8.60 -27.68 -13.04
C MET A 243 -10.01 -27.16 -12.78
N LEU A 244 -10.10 -25.93 -12.30
CA LEU A 244 -11.35 -25.24 -12.01
C LEU A 244 -11.47 -24.01 -12.94
N PRO A 245 -12.35 -24.04 -13.96
CA PRO A 245 -12.59 -22.87 -14.79
C PRO A 245 -13.29 -21.78 -13.98
N LEU A 246 -12.70 -20.60 -13.89
CA LEU A 246 -13.24 -19.42 -13.22
C LEU A 246 -14.02 -18.57 -14.23
N GLY A 247 -15.22 -19.05 -14.58
CA GLY A 247 -16.07 -18.39 -15.58
C GLY A 247 -15.48 -18.39 -17.00
N GLY A 248 -14.45 -19.19 -17.27
CA GLY A 248 -13.78 -19.24 -18.58
C GLY A 248 -12.85 -18.05 -18.87
N ALA A 249 -12.79 -17.05 -18.01
CA ALA A 249 -11.82 -15.94 -18.10
C ALA A 249 -10.44 -16.34 -17.56
N ALA A 250 -10.41 -17.28 -16.62
CA ALA A 250 -9.20 -17.86 -16.07
C ALA A 250 -9.44 -19.33 -15.72
N ILE A 251 -8.37 -20.11 -15.60
CA ILE A 251 -8.42 -21.49 -15.12
C ILE A 251 -7.51 -21.58 -13.90
N TRP A 252 -8.08 -21.92 -12.76
CA TRP A 252 -7.29 -22.28 -11.60
C TRP A 252 -6.87 -23.74 -11.71
N THR A 253 -5.57 -24.02 -11.58
CA THR A 253 -5.06 -25.38 -11.63
C THR A 253 -4.31 -25.69 -10.35
N SER A 254 -4.70 -26.76 -9.68
CA SER A 254 -3.96 -27.32 -8.55
C SER A 254 -3.42 -28.69 -8.90
N MET A 255 -2.17 -28.95 -8.56
CA MET A 255 -1.52 -30.25 -8.80
C MET A 255 -1.00 -30.79 -7.48
N SER A 256 -1.46 -31.98 -7.12
CA SER A 256 -0.99 -32.71 -5.94
C SER A 256 0.04 -33.75 -6.36
N VAL A 257 1.20 -33.72 -5.72
CA VAL A 257 2.31 -34.66 -5.92
C VAL A 257 2.60 -35.34 -4.57
N PRO A 258 1.88 -36.42 -4.24
CA PRO A 258 1.94 -37.04 -2.91
C PRO A 258 3.35 -37.51 -2.52
N THR A 259 4.12 -38.00 -3.49
CA THR A 259 5.51 -38.46 -3.32
C THR A 259 6.48 -37.39 -2.85
N ALA A 260 6.28 -36.16 -3.31
CA ALA A 260 7.10 -35.01 -2.95
C ALA A 260 6.51 -34.23 -1.76
N ASN A 261 5.39 -34.71 -1.20
CA ASN A 261 4.60 -34.00 -0.21
C ASN A 261 4.27 -32.56 -0.62
N LEU A 262 4.01 -32.33 -1.91
CA LEU A 262 3.92 -30.99 -2.50
C LEU A 262 2.62 -30.80 -3.26
N GLN A 263 1.94 -29.68 -3.01
CA GLN A 263 0.82 -29.23 -3.82
C GLN A 263 1.13 -27.86 -4.42
N CYS A 264 1.02 -27.76 -5.74
CA CYS A 264 1.36 -26.56 -6.48
C CYS A 264 0.12 -25.93 -7.12
N TYR A 265 0.14 -24.62 -7.29
CA TYR A 265 -0.97 -23.82 -7.81
C TYR A 265 -0.55 -22.96 -8.99
N TRP A 266 -1.38 -22.95 -10.02
CA TRP A 266 -1.25 -22.09 -11.19
C TRP A 266 -2.58 -21.43 -11.53
N ILE A 267 -2.47 -20.30 -12.21
CA ILE A 267 -3.60 -19.65 -12.89
C ILE A 267 -3.28 -19.49 -14.37
N GLY A 268 -4.14 -20.03 -15.22
CA GLY A 268 -4.12 -19.87 -16.66
C GLY A 268 -4.89 -18.61 -17.04
N ALA A 269 -4.20 -17.62 -17.60
CA ALA A 269 -4.78 -16.39 -18.12
C ALA A 269 -3.88 -15.82 -19.22
N ASN A 270 -4.42 -15.02 -20.15
CA ASN A 270 -3.62 -14.35 -21.18
C ASN A 270 -2.66 -15.27 -21.96
N HIS A 271 -3.16 -16.43 -22.39
CA HIS A 271 -2.45 -17.48 -23.13
C HIS A 271 -1.26 -18.10 -22.39
N GLN A 272 -1.11 -17.84 -21.09
CA GLN A 272 0.02 -18.27 -20.28
C GLN A 272 -0.45 -18.89 -18.97
N TRP A 273 0.41 -19.73 -18.39
CA TRP A 273 0.22 -20.33 -17.09
C TRP A 273 1.16 -19.66 -16.10
N TYR A 274 0.59 -19.00 -15.10
CA TYR A 274 1.33 -18.31 -14.04
C TYR A 274 1.34 -19.16 -12.78
N TYR A 275 2.54 -19.45 -12.26
CA TYR A 275 2.68 -20.12 -10.98
C TYR A 275 2.38 -19.15 -9.84
N ILE A 276 1.50 -19.56 -8.93
CA ILE A 276 1.09 -18.75 -7.78
C ILE A 276 1.91 -19.13 -6.55
N GLY A 277 2.13 -20.43 -6.34
CA GLY A 277 2.84 -20.93 -5.16
C GLY A 277 2.68 -22.42 -4.95
N SER A 278 3.28 -22.90 -3.87
CA SER A 278 3.16 -24.28 -3.42
C SER A 278 2.91 -24.34 -1.92
N ARG A 279 2.31 -25.44 -1.47
CA ARG A 279 2.20 -25.82 -0.07
C ARG A 279 2.72 -27.24 0.11
N GLU A 280 3.23 -27.53 1.30
CA GLU A 280 3.47 -28.91 1.71
C GLU A 280 2.12 -29.57 2.01
N LEU A 281 1.94 -30.82 1.60
CA LEU A 281 0.77 -31.59 2.01
C LEU A 281 0.95 -31.99 3.48
N ASP A 282 -0.07 -31.75 4.30
CA ASP A 282 -0.08 -32.30 5.65
C ASP A 282 -0.32 -33.81 5.52
N SER A 283 0.70 -34.61 5.86
CA SER A 283 0.66 -36.08 5.83
C SER A 283 -0.50 -36.68 6.65
N THR A 284 -1.10 -35.89 7.52
CA THR A 284 -2.26 -36.22 8.36
C THR A 284 -3.56 -36.40 7.56
N THR A 285 -3.71 -35.78 6.38
CA THR A 285 -5.00 -35.80 5.65
C THR A 285 -5.20 -37.11 4.86
N THR A 286 -4.13 -37.80 4.49
CA THR A 286 -4.19 -38.98 3.60
C THR A 286 -4.74 -40.24 4.27
N MET A 287 -4.82 -40.30 5.60
CA MET A 287 -5.36 -41.49 6.29
C MET A 287 -6.89 -41.56 6.35
N ASN A 288 -7.62 -40.46 6.10
CA ASN A 288 -9.08 -40.44 6.22
C ASN A 288 -9.85 -40.62 4.90
N ALA A 289 -9.18 -40.57 3.73
CA ALA A 289 -9.87 -40.65 2.44
C ALA A 289 -10.10 -42.09 1.90
N THR A 290 -9.61 -43.13 2.59
CA THR A 290 -9.67 -44.53 2.08
C THR A 290 -10.90 -45.32 2.58
N SER A 291 -11.84 -44.70 3.29
CA SER A 291 -13.00 -45.41 3.88
C SER A 291 -14.36 -44.97 3.32
N THR A 292 -14.50 -44.91 1.99
CA THR A 292 -15.84 -44.94 1.38
C THR A 292 -15.81 -45.81 0.13
N ARG A 293 -15.69 -47.12 0.35
CA ARG A 293 -15.96 -48.13 -0.67
C ARG A 293 -17.48 -48.17 -0.87
N PRO A 294 -18.02 -47.88 -2.06
CA PRO A 294 -19.44 -48.09 -2.31
C PRO A 294 -19.73 -49.59 -2.20
N GLN A 295 -20.57 -49.98 -1.23
CA GLN A 295 -21.22 -51.29 -1.26
C GLN A 295 -22.06 -51.34 -2.54
N ARG A 296 -21.68 -52.24 -3.46
CA ARG A 296 -22.58 -52.70 -4.52
C ARG A 296 -23.67 -53.53 -3.86
N GLU A 297 -24.91 -53.11 -4.04
CA GLU A 297 -26.06 -54.03 -4.13
C GLU A 297 -26.12 -54.63 -5.53
#